data_AF-X0VU23-F1
#
_entry.id   AF-X0VU23-F1
#
_cell.length_a   1.000
_cell.length_b   1.000
_cell.length_c   1.000
_cell.angle_alpha   90.00
_cell.angle_beta   90.00
_cell.angle_gamma   90.00
#
_symmetry.space_group_name_H-M   'P 1'
#
loop_
_entity.id
_entity.type
_entity.pdbx_description
1 polymer ?
#
loop_
_entity_poly.entity_id
_entity_poly.type
_entity_poly.pdbx_seq_one_letter_code
_entity_poly.pdbx_strand_id
1 'polypeptide(L)'
;RRLPSIKNIIEARNKPLETITAEELDIEKEKLGLNGSYTQVINIFAPPTKETGKIIDGSDPGKAAEQMIAFLRDKKLIKFEVD
;
A
#
# COMPACT_ATOMS: atom_id res chain seq x y z
N ARG A 1 15.60 6.46 16.98
CA ARG A 1 16.74 6.22 16.05
C ARG A 1 17.84 7.20 16.43
N ARG A 2 19.09 6.76 16.67
CA ARG A 2 20.20 7.66 17.03
C ARG A 2 20.77 8.30 15.76
N LEU A 3 21.02 9.61 15.78
CA LEU A 3 21.73 10.27 14.70
C LEU A 3 23.20 9.85 14.78
N PRO A 4 23.81 9.35 13.70
CA PRO A 4 25.22 9.04 13.71
C PRO A 4 26.05 10.33 13.82
N SER A 5 27.19 10.26 14.49
CA SER A 5 28.17 11.34 14.47
C SER A 5 28.88 11.38 13.11
N ILE A 6 29.45 12.54 12.76
CA ILE A 6 30.27 12.68 11.54
C ILE A 6 31.41 11.66 11.53
N LYS A 7 32.02 11.41 12.69
CA LYS A 7 33.07 10.41 12.88
C LYS A 7 32.60 9.01 12.45
N ASN A 8 31.42 8.59 12.90
CA ASN A 8 30.88 7.27 12.58
C ASN A 8 30.55 7.13 11.09
N ILE A 9 30.14 8.21 10.42
CA ILE A 9 29.87 8.22 8.97
C ILE A 9 31.18 8.01 8.20
N ILE A 10 32.26 8.69 8.59
CA ILE A 10 33.58 8.56 7.95
C ILE A 10 34.14 7.14 8.17
N GLU A 11 34.07 6.62 9.41
CA GLU A 11 34.50 5.26 9.72
C GLU A 11 33.71 4.21 8.92
N ALA A 12 32.39 4.35 8.82
CA ALA A 12 31.56 3.43 8.05
C ALA A 12 31.90 3.47 6.55
N ARG A 13 32.20 4.65 5.99
CA ARG A 13 32.61 4.80 4.59
C ARG A 13 33.93 4.07 4.29
N ASN A 14 34.87 4.09 5.23
CA ASN A 14 36.21 3.55 5.02
C ASN A 14 36.32 2.05 5.32
N LYS A 15 35.29 1.43 5.91
CA LYS A 15 35.31 -0.02 6.18
C LYS A 15 35.31 -0.80 4.87
N PRO A 16 36.14 -1.84 4.74
CA PRO A 16 36.07 -2.74 3.60
C PRO A 16 34.69 -3.40 3.58
N LEU A 17 34.06 -3.41 2.40
CA LEU A 17 32.81 -4.11 2.16
C LEU A 17 33.11 -5.37 1.37
N GLU A 18 32.79 -6.52 1.94
CA GLU A 18 32.87 -7.79 1.25
C GLU A 18 31.60 -7.96 0.40
N THR A 19 31.79 -8.30 -0.87
CA THR A 19 30.68 -8.62 -1.79
C THR A 19 30.69 -10.12 -1.99
N ILE A 20 29.63 -10.79 -1.53
CA ILE A 20 29.46 -12.23 -1.67
C ILE A 20 28.51 -12.48 -2.85
N THR A 21 28.95 -13.28 -3.81
CA THR A 21 28.10 -13.70 -4.93
C THR A 21 27.42 -15.04 -4.63
N ALA A 22 26.36 -15.36 -5.37
CA ALA A 22 25.66 -16.65 -5.22
C ALA A 22 26.55 -17.85 -5.60
N GLU A 23 27.65 -17.64 -6.31
CA GLU A 23 28.57 -18.69 -6.76
C GLU A 23 29.57 -19.09 -5.67
N GLU A 24 29.79 -18.20 -4.69
CA GLU A 24 30.60 -18.45 -3.49
C GLU A 24 29.82 -19.21 -2.41
N LEU A 25 28.50 -19.38 -2.61
CA LEU A 25 27.60 -20.04 -1.67
C LEU A 25 27.09 -21.36 -2.27
N ASP A 26 27.02 -22.41 -1.46
CA ASP A 26 26.47 -23.71 -1.85
C ASP A 26 24.93 -23.68 -1.87
N ILE A 27 24.37 -22.94 -2.82
CA ILE A 27 22.92 -22.73 -2.96
C ILE A 27 22.50 -22.99 -4.42
N GLU A 28 21.43 -23.75 -4.61
CA GLU A 28 20.84 -24.03 -5.92
C GLU A 28 20.35 -22.75 -6.60
N LYS A 29 20.82 -22.48 -7.82
CA LYS A 29 20.46 -21.28 -8.59
C LYS A 29 18.96 -21.23 -8.94
N GLU A 30 18.29 -22.38 -9.09
CA GLU A 30 16.83 -22.41 -9.34
C GLU A 30 16.02 -21.93 -8.13
N LYS A 31 16.58 -21.95 -6.92
CA LYS A 31 15.91 -21.50 -5.69
C LYS A 31 16.17 -20.03 -5.37
N LEU A 32 16.89 -19.30 -6.24
CA LEU A 32 17.24 -17.90 -6.03
C LEU A 32 16.51 -16.96 -6.99
N GLY A 33 16.33 -15.71 -6.57
CA GLY A 33 15.79 -14.63 -7.39
C GLY A 33 14.40 -14.91 -7.95
N LEU A 34 14.20 -14.58 -9.23
CA LEU A 34 12.93 -14.80 -9.93
C LEU A 34 12.61 -16.29 -10.10
N ASN A 35 13.63 -17.13 -10.32
CA ASN A 35 13.46 -18.57 -10.53
C ASN A 35 12.98 -19.28 -9.26
N GLY A 36 13.47 -18.84 -8.10
CA GLY A 36 13.06 -19.37 -6.79
C GLY A 36 11.75 -18.80 -6.26
N SER A 37 11.20 -17.77 -6.90
CA SER A 37 9.96 -17.14 -6.46
C SER A 37 8.75 -17.87 -7.04
N TYR A 38 7.89 -18.40 -6.16
CA TYR A 38 6.62 -19.02 -6.57
C TYR A 38 5.66 -18.05 -7.26
N THR A 39 5.79 -16.75 -7.00
CA THR A 39 4.89 -15.71 -7.52
C THR A 39 5.63 -14.74 -8.43
N GLN A 40 4.95 -14.28 -9.48
CA GLN A 40 5.47 -13.27 -10.41
C GLN A 40 4.57 -12.03 -10.40
N VAL A 41 5.18 -10.86 -10.35
CA VAL A 41 4.46 -9.59 -10.42
C VAL A 41 4.14 -9.30 -11.88
N ILE A 42 2.86 -9.41 -12.24
CA ILE A 42 2.39 -9.24 -13.62
C ILE A 42 2.12 -7.76 -13.95
N ASN A 43 1.56 -7.00 -13.00
CA ASN A 43 1.23 -5.60 -13.21
C ASN A 43 1.36 -4.80 -11.90
N ILE A 44 1.82 -3.56 -12.03
CA ILE A 44 1.93 -2.60 -10.92
C ILE A 44 1.27 -1.30 -11.41
N PHE A 45 0.22 -0.87 -10.72
CA PHE A 45 -0.48 0.37 -11.03
C PHE A 45 -0.79 1.13 -9.75
N ALA A 46 -0.84 2.46 -9.84
CA ALA A 46 -1.26 3.29 -8.73
C ALA A 46 -2.76 3.08 -8.47
N PRO A 47 -3.20 2.94 -7.21
CA PRO A 47 -4.63 2.89 -6.91
C PRO A 47 -5.30 4.20 -7.34
N PRO A 48 -6.58 4.16 -7.78
CA PRO A 48 -7.30 5.37 -8.11
C PRO A 48 -7.42 6.28 -6.89
N THR A 49 -7.35 7.60 -7.12
CA THR A 49 -7.56 8.60 -6.07
C THR A 49 -8.93 8.41 -5.44
N LYS A 50 -9.02 8.48 -4.11
CA LYS A 50 -10.31 8.43 -3.41
C LYS A 50 -11.16 9.63 -3.82
N GLU A 51 -12.38 9.39 -4.28
CA GLU A 51 -13.35 10.45 -4.54
C GLU A 51 -13.78 11.08 -3.21
N THR A 52 -13.85 12.41 -3.19
CA THR A 52 -14.39 13.18 -2.05
C THR A 52 -15.85 12.80 -1.81
N GLY A 53 -16.30 12.82 -0.55
CA GLY A 53 -17.69 12.53 -0.20
C GLY A 53 -18.68 13.49 -0.88
N LYS A 54 -19.94 13.06 -1.00
CA LYS A 54 -21.02 13.88 -1.53
C LYS A 54 -21.57 14.80 -0.43
N ILE A 55 -21.61 16.10 -0.68
CA ILE A 55 -22.31 17.06 0.17
C ILE A 55 -23.76 17.12 -0.33
N ILE A 56 -24.72 16.86 0.57
CA ILE A 56 -26.16 16.95 0.29
C ILE A 56 -26.65 18.27 0.89
N ASP A 57 -27.40 19.05 0.12
CA ASP A 57 -28.02 20.28 0.61
C ASP A 57 -29.16 19.93 1.59
N GLY A 58 -29.16 20.58 2.75
CA GLY A 58 -30.09 20.34 3.86
C GLY A 58 -31.27 21.30 3.90
N SER A 59 -31.52 22.08 2.83
CA SER A 59 -32.61 23.04 2.74
C SER A 59 -34.01 22.42 2.92
N ASP A 60 -34.19 21.17 2.52
CA ASP A 60 -35.37 20.33 2.82
C ASP A 60 -34.93 19.06 3.56
N PRO A 61 -35.16 18.95 4.89
CA PRO A 61 -34.68 17.85 5.71
C PRO A 61 -35.18 16.47 5.25
N GLY A 62 -36.42 16.38 4.77
CA GLY A 62 -37.03 15.12 4.34
C GLY A 62 -36.34 14.58 3.08
N LYS A 63 -36.18 15.42 2.07
CA LYS A 63 -35.50 15.05 0.82
C LYS A 63 -34.00 14.81 1.01
N ALA A 64 -33.36 15.56 1.91
CA ALA A 64 -31.95 15.35 2.24
C ALA A 64 -31.71 13.96 2.87
N ALA A 65 -32.61 13.53 3.78
CA ALA A 65 -32.56 12.21 4.40
C ALA A 65 -32.78 11.09 3.37
N GLU A 66 -33.75 11.23 2.47
CA GLU A 66 -34.00 10.27 1.38
C GLU A 66 -32.78 10.12 0.46
N GLN A 67 -32.17 11.23 0.05
CA GLN A 67 -30.98 11.23 -0.80
C GLN A 67 -29.77 10.60 -0.11
N MET A 68 -29.62 10.81 1.21
CA MET A 68 -28.56 10.20 2.00
C MET A 68 -28.73 8.69 2.10
N ILE A 69 -29.94 8.22 2.41
CA ILE A 69 -30.24 6.77 2.50
C ILE A 69 -30.05 6.10 1.14
N ALA A 70 -30.49 6.73 0.05
CA ALA A 70 -30.29 6.22 -1.31
C ALA A 70 -28.80 6.06 -1.65
N PHE A 71 -27.95 7.04 -1.32
CA PHE A 71 -26.51 6.97 -1.54
C PHE A 71 -25.83 5.86 -0.72
N LEU A 72 -26.21 5.71 0.56
CA LEU A 72 -25.66 4.68 1.44
C LEU A 72 -26.06 3.26 1.02
N ARG A 73 -27.25 3.11 0.43
CA ARG A 73 -27.72 1.84 -0.16
C ARG A 73 -26.95 1.47 -1.42
N ASP A 74 -26.72 2.42 -2.33
CA ASP A 74 -25.93 2.21 -3.56
C ASP A 74 -24.51 1.73 -3.25
N LYS A 75 -23.86 2.35 -2.24
CA LYS A 75 -22.54 1.94 -1.76
C LYS A 75 -22.55 0.66 -0.90
N LYS A 76 -23.71 0.01 -0.73
CA LYS A 76 -23.91 -1.22 0.06
C LYS A 76 -23.41 -1.11 1.51
N LEU A 77 -23.48 0.09 2.09
CA LEU A 77 -23.03 0.36 3.46
C LEU A 77 -24.11 0.06 4.51
N ILE A 78 -25.39 0.03 4.10
CA ILE A 78 -26.54 -0.28 4.96
C ILE A 78 -27.39 -1.40 4.34
N LYS A 79 -27.95 -2.27 5.18
CA LYS A 79 -28.87 -3.37 4.83
C LYS A 79 -30.22 -3.23 5.54
N PHE A 80 -30.72 -2.01 5.73
CA PHE A 80 -32.02 -1.78 6.34
C PHE A 80 -33.09 -1.58 5.25
N GLU A 81 -34.13 -2.41 5.34
CA GLU A 81 -35.42 -2.21 4.70
C GLU A 81 -36.18 -1.24 5.60
N VAL A 82 -36.65 -0.14 5.03
CA VAL A 82 -37.50 0.82 5.75
C VAL A 82 -38.86 0.69 5.08
N ASP A 83 -39.82 0.13 5.82
CA ASP A 83 -41.24 0.19 5.50
C ASP A 83 -41.75 1.64 5.44
#